data_AF-A0A7C5M6X3-F1
#
_entry.id   AF-A0A7C5M6X3-F1
#
_cell.length_a   1.000
_cell.length_b   1.000
_cell.length_c   1.000
_cell.angle_alpha   90.00
_cell.angle_beta   90.00
_cell.angle_gamma   90.00
#
_symmetry.space_group_name_H-M   'P 1'
#
loop_
_entity.id
_entity.type
_entity.pdbx_description
1 polymer ?
#
loop_
_entity_poly.entity_id
_entity_poly.type
_entity_poly.pdbx_seq_one_letter_code
_entity_poly.pdbx_strand_id
1 'polypeptide(L)'
;MLAYARHLPVLALYLLVMGLHFWMWRALSSQARRRIAFQAALLLATALLTAGFLLGFNTVIRLLPQGEWMAWVRAAAMTWSLASFGLALMLWIWRLTPAFKPSRRRLLRTASLAAASAPVFAGGFGAFVERSAIRARELDLRFPDLPSDLDGLRLAQLTDIHLGPFLSEKELARAIAMANEFQPHISLVTGDLISERSDPLDACLRLLSGLRAEA
;
A
#
# COMPACT_ATOMS: atom_id res chain seq x y z
N MET A 1 -21.68 -6.64 -24.00
CA MET A 1 -21.36 -5.23 -23.67
C MET A 1 -20.99 -4.98 -22.20
N LEU A 2 -21.45 -5.77 -21.22
CA LEU A 2 -21.10 -5.60 -19.79
C LEU A 2 -19.62 -5.88 -19.43
N ALA A 3 -18.89 -6.64 -20.26
CA ALA A 3 -17.48 -7.00 -19.98
C ALA A 3 -16.49 -5.82 -20.08
N TYR A 4 -16.85 -4.72 -20.77
CA TYR A 4 -16.00 -3.53 -20.88
C TYR A 4 -16.28 -2.49 -19.80
N ALA A 5 -17.49 -2.47 -19.23
CA ALA A 5 -17.87 -1.53 -18.19
C ALA A 5 -17.00 -1.66 -16.92
N ARG A 6 -16.55 -2.88 -16.60
CA ARG A 6 -15.62 -3.13 -15.47
C ARG A 6 -14.26 -2.45 -15.61
N HIS A 7 -13.88 -2.03 -16.82
CA HIS A 7 -12.60 -1.37 -17.09
C HIS A 7 -12.71 0.16 -17.14
N LEU A 8 -13.93 0.72 -17.13
CA LEU A 8 -14.15 2.17 -17.18
C LEU A 8 -13.53 2.94 -16.01
N PRO A 9 -13.63 2.48 -14.74
CA PRO A 9 -13.00 3.20 -13.62
C PRO A 9 -11.47 3.26 -13.76
N VAL A 10 -10.86 2.17 -14.26
CA VAL A 10 -9.41 2.09 -14.48
C VAL A 10 -8.99 3.00 -15.62
N LEU A 11 -9.75 3.03 -16.72
CA LEU A 11 -9.52 3.94 -17.85
C LEU A 11 -9.63 5.42 -17.43
N ALA A 12 -10.64 5.75 -16.61
CA ALA A 12 -10.83 7.12 -16.12
C ALA A 12 -9.68 7.58 -15.20
N LEU A 13 -9.27 6.73 -14.25
CA LEU A 13 -8.11 7.00 -13.39
C LEU A 13 -6.83 7.15 -14.21
N TYR A 14 -6.67 6.33 -15.25
CA TYR A 14 -5.53 6.38 -16.14
C TYR A 14 -5.45 7.70 -16.92
N LEU A 15 -6.55 8.11 -17.57
CA LEU A 15 -6.63 9.38 -18.29
C LEU A 15 -6.39 10.58 -17.37
N LEU A 16 -6.88 10.50 -16.12
CA LEU A 16 -6.61 11.50 -15.10
C LEU A 16 -5.10 11.60 -14.79
N VAL A 17 -4.43 10.46 -14.56
CA VAL A 17 -2.99 10.42 -14.29
C VAL A 17 -2.19 10.93 -15.50
N MET A 18 -2.54 10.55 -16.73
CA MET A 18 -1.89 11.10 -17.93
C MET A 18 -2.08 12.61 -18.06
N GLY A 19 -3.30 13.10 -17.87
CA GLY A 19 -3.60 14.54 -17.90
C GLY A 19 -2.80 15.30 -16.85
N LEU A 20 -2.65 14.71 -15.67
CA LEU A 20 -1.82 15.25 -14.59
C LEU A 20 -0.35 15.33 -14.98
N HIS A 21 0.21 14.26 -15.54
CA HIS A 21 1.60 14.22 -16.00
C HIS A 21 1.85 15.25 -17.11
N PHE A 22 0.93 15.39 -18.05
CA PHE A 22 0.99 16.39 -19.11
C PHE A 22 0.93 17.82 -18.55
N TRP A 23 0.03 18.08 -17.60
CA TRP A 23 -0.06 19.37 -16.93
C TRP A 23 1.21 19.71 -16.14
N MET A 24 1.75 18.76 -15.37
CA MET A 24 3.02 18.89 -14.63
C MET A 24 4.18 19.17 -15.59
N TRP A 25 4.24 18.45 -16.72
CA TRP A 25 5.23 18.68 -17.76
C TRP A 25 5.20 20.12 -18.26
N ARG A 26 4.02 20.63 -18.65
CA ARG A 26 3.87 22.03 -19.05
C ARG A 26 4.30 22.97 -17.94
N ALA A 27 3.91 22.66 -16.70
CA ALA A 27 4.15 23.51 -15.55
C ALA A 27 5.62 23.68 -15.16
N LEU A 28 6.43 22.64 -15.36
CA LEU A 28 7.84 22.58 -14.96
C LEU A 28 8.82 22.98 -16.09
N SER A 29 8.33 23.25 -17.29
CA SER A 29 9.15 23.29 -18.52
C SER A 29 9.96 24.58 -18.80
N SER A 30 10.41 25.35 -17.79
CA SER A 30 11.00 26.70 -18.01
C SER A 30 12.55 26.81 -18.10
N GLN A 31 13.36 25.74 -17.93
CA GLN A 31 14.84 25.83 -18.09
C GLN A 31 15.44 24.64 -18.85
N ALA A 32 16.29 24.91 -19.86
CA ALA A 32 16.45 24.10 -21.07
C ALA A 32 17.36 22.85 -21.04
N ARG A 33 18.33 22.70 -20.12
CA ARG A 33 19.36 21.63 -20.25
C ARG A 33 19.19 20.42 -19.32
N ARG A 34 18.66 20.60 -18.10
CA ARG A 34 18.11 19.49 -17.25
C ARG A 34 16.74 19.00 -17.75
N ARG A 35 16.21 19.67 -18.78
CA ARG A 35 14.88 19.52 -19.40
C ARG A 35 14.73 18.21 -20.14
N ILE A 36 15.70 17.84 -20.99
CA ILE A 36 15.51 16.72 -21.92
C ILE A 36 15.51 15.38 -21.18
N ALA A 37 16.46 15.16 -20.26
CA ALA A 37 16.53 13.91 -19.51
C ALA A 37 15.32 13.71 -18.59
N PHE A 38 14.90 14.76 -17.86
CA PHE A 38 13.71 14.70 -17.00
C PHE A 38 12.42 14.54 -17.81
N GLN A 39 12.30 15.23 -18.96
CA GLN A 39 11.14 15.11 -19.85
C GLN A 39 11.09 13.75 -20.55
N ALA A 40 12.24 13.21 -20.97
CA ALA A 40 12.33 11.88 -21.53
C ALA A 40 11.96 10.82 -20.50
N ALA A 41 12.41 10.97 -19.24
CA ALA A 41 12.01 10.07 -18.15
C ALA A 41 10.51 10.13 -17.87
N LEU A 42 9.91 11.32 -17.82
CA LEU A 42 8.47 11.50 -17.60
C LEU A 42 7.64 10.96 -18.76
N LEU A 43 8.04 11.22 -20.02
CA LEU A 43 7.39 10.69 -21.21
C LEU A 43 7.54 9.17 -21.32
N LEU A 44 8.71 8.62 -20.98
CA LEU A 44 8.95 7.18 -20.95
C LEU A 44 8.07 6.51 -19.88
N ALA A 45 8.03 7.04 -18.67
CA ALA A 45 7.14 6.52 -17.61
C ALA A 45 5.67 6.56 -18.04
N THR A 46 5.26 7.66 -18.67
CA THR A 46 3.91 7.86 -19.22
C THR A 46 3.60 6.86 -20.34
N ALA A 47 4.53 6.65 -21.29
CA ALA A 47 4.39 5.70 -22.39
C ALA A 47 4.35 4.24 -21.91
N LEU A 48 5.18 3.88 -20.92
CA LEU A 48 5.19 2.54 -20.33
C LEU A 48 3.87 2.25 -19.59
N LEU A 49 3.33 3.22 -18.85
CA LEU A 49 2.01 3.10 -18.22
C LEU A 49 0.89 2.97 -19.28
N THR A 50 1.00 3.69 -20.41
CA THR A 50 0.06 3.60 -21.55
C THR A 50 0.09 2.23 -22.19
N ALA A 51 1.28 1.74 -22.53
CA ALA A 51 1.47 0.45 -23.17
C ALA A 51 1.01 -0.69 -22.26
N GLY A 52 1.35 -0.63 -20.96
CA GLY A 52 0.88 -1.59 -19.97
C GLY A 52 -0.63 -1.63 -19.88
N PHE A 53 -1.32 -0.49 -19.90
CA PHE A 53 -2.78 -0.43 -19.88
C PHE A 53 -3.43 -0.94 -21.16
N LEU A 54 -2.96 -0.49 -22.34
CA LEU A 54 -3.53 -0.88 -23.65
C LEU A 54 -3.41 -2.39 -23.92
N LEU A 55 -2.35 -3.00 -23.44
CA LEU A 55 -2.14 -4.44 -23.53
C LEU A 55 -2.87 -5.21 -22.40
N GLY A 56 -3.67 -4.51 -21.59
CA GLY A 56 -4.29 -5.02 -20.37
C GLY A 56 -3.23 -5.24 -19.31
N PHE A 57 -3.07 -4.31 -18.37
CA PHE A 57 -1.95 -4.34 -17.40
C PHE A 57 -1.85 -5.68 -16.66
N ASN A 58 -2.99 -6.26 -16.29
CA ASN A 58 -3.05 -7.59 -15.71
C ASN A 58 -2.70 -8.71 -16.71
N THR A 59 -3.00 -8.56 -17.99
CA THR A 59 -2.63 -9.50 -19.06
C THR A 59 -1.12 -9.46 -19.33
N VAL A 60 -0.52 -8.27 -19.48
CA VAL A 60 0.93 -8.13 -19.66
C VAL A 60 1.69 -8.63 -18.44
N ILE A 61 1.24 -8.24 -17.24
CA ILE A 61 1.87 -8.70 -16.01
C ILE A 61 1.84 -10.22 -15.92
N ARG A 62 0.76 -10.88 -16.34
CA ARG A 62 0.66 -12.35 -16.39
C ARG A 62 1.62 -13.01 -17.37
N LEU A 63 2.08 -12.30 -18.40
CA LEU A 63 3.04 -12.82 -19.39
C LEU A 63 4.50 -12.70 -18.92
N LEU A 64 4.76 -11.88 -17.90
CA LEU A 64 6.08 -11.75 -17.31
C LEU A 64 6.33 -12.91 -16.31
N PRO A 65 7.60 -13.26 -16.01
CA PRO A 65 7.91 -14.27 -15.00
C PRO A 65 7.25 -13.92 -13.66
N GLN A 66 6.30 -14.72 -13.19
CA GLN A 66 5.66 -14.46 -11.90
C GLN A 66 6.66 -14.74 -10.77
N GLY A 67 6.70 -13.86 -9.78
CA GLY A 67 7.58 -13.99 -8.61
C GLY A 67 7.49 -12.77 -7.71
N GLU A 68 8.22 -12.80 -6.58
CA GLU A 68 8.15 -11.75 -5.55
C GLU A 68 8.49 -10.35 -6.07
N TRP A 69 9.33 -10.25 -7.12
CA TRP A 69 9.66 -8.99 -7.79
C TRP A 69 8.44 -8.27 -8.36
N MET A 70 7.37 -8.99 -8.70
CA MET A 70 6.14 -8.40 -9.24
C MET A 70 5.39 -7.58 -8.18
N ALA A 71 5.43 -8.01 -6.92
CA ALA A 71 4.88 -7.24 -5.81
C ALA A 71 5.61 -5.90 -5.65
N TRP A 72 6.94 -5.91 -5.81
CA TRP A 72 7.76 -4.69 -5.79
C TRP A 72 7.48 -3.77 -6.98
N VAL A 73 7.27 -4.32 -8.18
CA VAL A 73 6.88 -3.54 -9.37
C VAL A 73 5.51 -2.89 -9.18
N ARG A 74 4.52 -3.63 -8.66
CA ARG A 74 3.19 -3.10 -8.33
C ARG A 74 3.28 -2.01 -7.28
N ALA A 75 4.03 -2.23 -6.20
CA ALA A 75 4.27 -1.24 -5.16
C ALA A 75 4.90 0.04 -5.74
N ALA A 76 5.96 -0.10 -6.55
CA ALA A 76 6.63 1.03 -7.20
C ALA A 76 5.69 1.84 -8.11
N ALA A 77 4.83 1.15 -8.88
CA ALA A 77 3.84 1.81 -9.73
C ALA A 77 2.78 2.57 -8.93
N MET A 78 2.30 2.00 -7.81
CA MET A 78 1.37 2.67 -6.89
C MET A 78 2.02 3.88 -6.21
N THR A 79 3.25 3.72 -5.70
CA THR A 79 4.02 4.82 -5.10
C THR A 79 4.27 5.94 -6.11
N TRP A 80 4.65 5.61 -7.35
CA TRP A 80 4.84 6.61 -8.42
C TRP A 80 3.56 7.38 -8.71
N SER A 81 2.42 6.68 -8.78
CA SER A 81 1.12 7.30 -9.04
C SER A 81 0.71 8.27 -7.92
N LEU A 82 0.87 7.84 -6.67
CA LEU A 82 0.56 8.65 -5.49
C LEU A 82 1.49 9.87 -5.38
N ALA A 83 2.79 9.68 -5.64
CA ALA A 83 3.78 10.75 -5.63
C ALA A 83 3.52 11.78 -6.74
N SER A 84 3.13 11.33 -7.93
CA SER A 84 2.79 12.21 -9.05
C SER A 84 1.55 13.04 -8.74
N PHE A 85 0.52 12.45 -8.13
CA PHE A 85 -0.66 13.17 -7.65
C PHE A 85 -0.32 14.22 -6.59
N GLY A 86 0.44 13.82 -5.56
CA GLY A 86 0.88 14.73 -4.52
C GLY A 86 1.71 15.90 -5.05
N LEU A 87 2.64 15.63 -5.98
CA LEU A 87 3.45 16.67 -6.62
C LEU A 87 2.60 17.63 -7.45
N ALA A 88 1.61 17.13 -8.19
CA ALA A 88 0.72 18.00 -8.95
C ALA A 88 -0.14 18.89 -8.05
N LEU A 89 -0.69 18.35 -6.96
CA LEU A 89 -1.43 19.11 -5.96
C LEU A 89 -0.55 20.20 -5.34
N MET A 90 0.70 19.86 -4.98
CA MET A 90 1.68 20.83 -4.47
C MET A 90 1.94 21.96 -5.47
N LEU A 91 2.18 21.62 -6.75
CA LEU A 91 2.39 22.62 -7.81
C LEU A 91 1.15 23.49 -8.04
N TRP A 92 -0.05 22.91 -7.91
CA TRP A 92 -1.30 23.64 -8.06
C TRP A 92 -1.50 24.64 -6.92
N ILE A 93 -1.33 24.20 -5.67
CA ILE A 93 -1.37 25.08 -4.48
C ILE A 93 -0.31 26.18 -4.60
N TRP A 94 0.92 25.84 -5.01
CA TRP A 94 1.98 26.82 -5.19
C TRP A 94 1.64 27.91 -6.22
N ARG A 95 0.90 27.56 -7.28
CA ARG A 95 0.42 28.52 -8.28
C ARG A 95 -0.70 29.43 -7.77
N LEU A 96 -1.45 28.99 -6.75
CA LEU A 96 -2.48 29.79 -6.09
C LEU A 96 -1.92 30.68 -4.98
N THR A 97 -0.70 30.41 -4.49
CA THR A 97 -0.09 31.22 -3.43
C THR A 97 0.42 32.57 -3.95
N PRO A 98 0.06 33.70 -3.31
CA PRO A 98 0.48 35.04 -3.73
C PRO A 98 1.99 35.28 -3.56
N ALA A 99 2.49 36.33 -4.24
CA ALA A 99 3.90 36.66 -4.32
C ALA A 99 4.59 36.82 -2.95
N PHE A 100 5.80 36.30 -2.89
CA PHE A 100 6.58 36.03 -1.69
C PHE A 100 7.01 37.31 -0.92
N LYS A 101 6.73 37.39 0.40
CA LYS A 101 7.19 38.49 1.29
C LYS A 101 8.55 38.13 1.97
N PRO A 102 9.61 38.95 1.81
CA PRO A 102 10.97 38.64 2.29
C PRO A 102 11.11 38.33 3.78
N SER A 103 10.34 39.01 4.63
CA SER A 103 10.45 38.92 6.09
C SER A 103 10.09 37.54 6.66
N ARG A 104 9.34 36.71 5.92
CA ARG A 104 8.92 35.35 6.36
C ARG A 104 9.62 34.23 5.59
N ARG A 105 10.68 34.55 4.81
CA ARG A 105 11.35 33.60 3.89
C ARG A 105 11.85 32.35 4.54
N ARG A 106 12.58 32.52 5.65
CA ARG A 106 13.24 31.42 6.31
C ARG A 106 12.21 30.48 6.95
N LEU A 107 11.22 31.05 7.64
CA LEU A 107 10.12 30.30 8.26
C LEU A 107 9.31 29.53 7.22
N LEU A 108 8.85 30.20 6.15
CA LEU A 108 8.05 29.56 5.10
C LEU A 108 8.84 28.48 4.36
N ARG A 109 10.12 28.71 4.05
CA ARG A 109 10.96 27.70 3.40
C ARG A 109 11.15 26.47 4.27
N THR A 110 11.41 26.65 5.57
CA THR A 110 11.52 25.53 6.52
C THR A 110 10.20 24.78 6.65
N ALA A 111 9.08 25.49 6.77
CA ALA A 111 7.75 24.89 6.86
C ALA A 111 7.37 24.12 5.59
N SER A 112 7.66 24.67 4.40
CA SER A 112 7.41 24.00 3.12
C SER A 112 8.28 22.75 2.95
N LEU A 113 9.55 22.79 3.35
CA LEU A 113 10.42 21.62 3.32
C LEU A 113 9.93 20.52 4.29
N ALA A 114 9.55 20.91 5.51
CA ALA A 114 8.98 19.98 6.49
C ALA A 114 7.70 19.32 5.94
N ALA A 115 6.76 20.12 5.44
CA ALA A 115 5.51 19.64 4.86
C ALA A 115 5.73 18.73 3.65
N ALA A 116 6.65 19.07 2.75
CA ALA A 116 6.98 18.24 1.59
C ALA A 116 7.64 16.91 1.97
N SER A 117 8.41 16.88 3.06
CA SER A 117 9.08 15.68 3.55
C SER A 117 8.18 14.75 4.37
N ALA A 118 7.14 15.29 5.03
CA ALA A 118 6.32 14.53 5.97
C ALA A 118 5.68 13.26 5.38
N PRO A 119 5.10 13.25 4.16
CA PRO A 119 4.55 12.03 3.57
C PRO A 119 5.60 10.94 3.30
N VAL A 120 6.81 11.34 2.93
CA VAL A 120 7.92 10.40 2.68
C VAL A 120 8.32 9.70 3.97
N PHE A 121 8.49 10.48 5.05
CA PHE A 121 8.82 9.92 6.36
C PHE A 121 7.68 9.08 6.94
N ALA A 122 6.44 9.54 6.86
CA ALA A 122 5.28 8.78 7.33
C ALA A 122 5.11 7.46 6.56
N GLY A 123 5.20 7.50 5.22
CA GLY A 123 5.13 6.32 4.37
C GLY A 123 6.28 5.35 4.62
N GLY A 124 7.51 5.85 4.77
CA GLY A 124 8.67 5.03 5.12
C GLY A 124 8.53 4.39 6.51
N PHE A 125 8.08 5.15 7.51
CA PHE A 125 7.84 4.63 8.85
C PHE A 125 6.77 3.52 8.83
N GLY A 126 5.66 3.72 8.13
CA GLY A 126 4.62 2.70 7.97
C GLY A 126 5.14 1.44 7.28
N ALA A 127 5.87 1.60 6.17
CA ALA A 127 6.34 0.49 5.33
C ALA A 127 7.44 -0.36 5.99
N PHE A 128 8.33 0.25 6.77
CA PHE A 128 9.53 -0.41 7.31
C PHE A 128 9.50 -0.63 8.82
N VAL A 129 8.70 0.12 9.58
CA VAL A 129 8.65 0.02 11.04
C VAL A 129 7.31 -0.55 11.48
N GLU A 130 6.22 0.21 11.30
CA GLU A 130 4.91 -0.14 11.87
C GLU A 130 4.37 -1.46 11.32
N ARG A 131 4.60 -1.75 10.04
CA ARG A 131 4.21 -3.01 9.40
C ARG A 131 4.70 -4.26 10.15
N SER A 132 5.90 -4.23 10.70
CA SER A 132 6.50 -5.39 11.40
C SER A 132 6.18 -5.40 12.91
N ALA A 133 5.53 -4.35 13.42
CA ALA A 133 5.21 -4.17 14.82
C ALA A 133 3.91 -4.89 15.19
N ILE A 134 3.89 -6.23 15.04
CA ILE A 134 2.75 -7.08 15.41
C ILE A 134 2.49 -6.94 16.91
N ARG A 135 1.23 -6.66 17.27
CA ARG A 135 0.77 -6.52 18.66
C ARG A 135 -0.47 -7.38 18.87
N ALA A 136 -0.49 -8.14 19.95
CA ALA A 136 -1.70 -8.81 20.40
C ALA A 136 -2.59 -7.81 21.14
N ARG A 137 -3.90 -7.92 20.95
CA ARG A 137 -4.89 -7.14 21.67
C ARG A 137 -5.93 -8.08 22.26
N GLU A 138 -6.14 -7.97 23.56
CA GLU A 138 -7.24 -8.61 24.27
C GLU A 138 -8.42 -7.64 24.30
N LEU A 139 -9.61 -8.14 23.96
CA LEU A 139 -10.85 -7.37 23.93
C LEU A 139 -11.91 -8.13 24.72
N ASP A 140 -12.34 -7.56 25.84
CA ASP A 140 -13.46 -8.10 26.62
C ASP A 140 -14.79 -7.74 25.96
N LEU A 141 -15.44 -8.74 25.36
CA LEU A 141 -16.76 -8.60 24.78
C LEU A 141 -17.83 -8.95 25.81
N ARG A 142 -18.77 -8.03 26.06
CA ARG A 142 -19.86 -8.21 27.03
C ARG A 142 -21.20 -8.23 26.31
N PHE A 143 -21.96 -9.29 26.51
CA PHE A 143 -23.31 -9.43 25.95
C PHE A 143 -24.31 -9.62 27.08
N PRO A 144 -25.42 -8.85 27.13
CA PRO A 144 -26.41 -8.96 28.21
C PRO A 144 -27.02 -10.35 28.38
N ASP A 145 -27.20 -11.07 27.27
CA ASP A 145 -27.86 -12.38 27.23
C ASP A 145 -26.87 -13.52 26.94
N LEU A 146 -25.59 -13.37 27.31
CA LEU A 146 -24.60 -14.43 27.15
C LEU A 146 -24.93 -15.61 28.08
N PRO A 147 -25.07 -16.85 27.57
CA PRO A 147 -25.21 -18.03 28.42
C PRO A 147 -24.05 -18.13 29.41
N SER A 148 -24.34 -18.52 30.66
CA SER A 148 -23.34 -18.62 31.74
C SER A 148 -22.16 -19.52 31.38
N ASP A 149 -22.41 -20.56 30.58
CA ASP A 149 -21.40 -21.54 30.19
C ASP A 149 -20.38 -20.98 29.17
N LEU A 150 -20.65 -19.80 28.60
CA LEU A 150 -19.74 -19.07 27.71
C LEU A 150 -19.02 -17.91 28.41
N ASP A 151 -19.33 -17.65 29.69
CA ASP A 151 -18.63 -16.63 30.46
C ASP A 151 -17.15 -17.04 30.67
N GLY A 152 -16.24 -16.12 30.38
CA GLY A 152 -14.80 -16.41 30.37
C GLY A 152 -14.31 -17.22 29.18
N LEU A 153 -15.14 -17.51 28.17
CA LEU A 153 -14.67 -18.10 26.92
C LEU A 153 -13.65 -17.18 26.23
N ARG A 154 -12.54 -17.74 25.75
CA ARG A 154 -11.41 -17.00 25.19
C ARG A 154 -11.21 -17.45 23.76
N LEU A 155 -11.23 -16.49 22.84
CA LEU A 155 -11.07 -16.72 21.42
C LEU A 155 -9.77 -16.06 20.95
N ALA A 156 -8.87 -16.82 20.36
CA ALA A 156 -7.79 -16.25 19.56
C ALA A 156 -8.23 -16.20 18.10
N GLN A 157 -8.17 -15.02 17.49
CA GLN A 157 -8.53 -14.84 16.09
C GLN A 157 -7.33 -14.32 15.31
N LEU A 158 -6.91 -15.07 14.29
CA LEU A 158 -6.02 -14.59 13.24
C LEU A 158 -6.86 -14.35 11.98
N THR A 159 -6.65 -13.22 11.31
CA THR A 159 -7.37 -12.87 10.07
C THR A 159 -6.42 -12.22 9.10
N ASP A 160 -6.75 -12.31 7.81
CA ASP A 160 -6.08 -11.61 6.71
C ASP A 160 -4.55 -11.70 6.81
N ILE A 161 -4.05 -12.92 6.97
CA ILE A 161 -2.64 -13.24 7.16
C ILE A 161 -1.84 -12.82 5.92
N HIS A 162 -2.34 -13.10 4.72
CA HIS A 162 -1.68 -12.73 3.47
C HIS A 162 -0.17 -13.06 3.44
N LEU A 163 0.20 -14.32 3.78
CA LEU A 163 1.59 -14.75 3.79
C LEU A 163 2.21 -14.57 2.39
N GLY A 164 3.34 -13.86 2.31
CA GLY A 164 3.97 -13.51 1.05
C GLY A 164 4.99 -12.36 1.20
N PRO A 165 5.24 -11.54 0.15
CA PRO A 165 6.19 -10.43 0.21
C PRO A 165 5.86 -9.40 1.31
N PHE A 166 4.57 -9.34 1.65
CA PHE A 166 3.81 -8.66 2.72
C PHE A 166 4.12 -9.05 4.18
N LEU A 167 4.31 -10.35 4.41
CA LEU A 167 4.37 -10.94 5.74
C LEU A 167 5.24 -12.18 5.64
N SER A 168 6.36 -12.18 6.36
CA SER A 168 7.30 -13.29 6.36
C SER A 168 6.85 -14.46 7.23
N GLU A 169 7.35 -15.67 6.96
CA GLU A 169 7.15 -16.85 7.83
C GLU A 169 7.54 -16.57 9.28
N LYS A 170 8.60 -15.78 9.51
CA LYS A 170 9.06 -15.39 10.85
C LYS A 170 8.05 -14.50 11.58
N GLU A 171 7.44 -13.56 10.86
CA GLU A 171 6.42 -12.67 11.41
C GLU A 171 5.13 -13.43 11.74
N LEU A 172 4.70 -14.33 10.85
CA LEU A 172 3.55 -15.20 11.12
C LEU A 172 3.82 -16.15 12.31
N ALA A 173 5.00 -16.76 12.38
CA ALA A 173 5.38 -17.61 13.51
C ALA A 173 5.35 -16.83 14.85
N ARG A 174 5.80 -15.57 14.84
CA ARG A 174 5.70 -14.68 16.00
C ARG A 174 4.24 -14.38 16.37
N ALA A 175 3.39 -14.07 15.39
CA ALA A 175 1.97 -13.82 15.64
C ALA A 175 1.27 -15.03 16.27
N ILE A 176 1.57 -16.24 15.79
CA ILE A 176 1.04 -17.50 16.33
C ILE A 176 1.54 -17.71 17.77
N ALA A 177 2.83 -17.49 18.04
CA ALA A 177 3.37 -17.58 19.39
C ALA A 177 2.67 -16.60 20.34
N MET A 178 2.51 -15.34 19.93
CA MET A 178 1.79 -14.33 20.69
C MET A 178 0.33 -14.71 20.93
N ALA A 179 -0.37 -15.28 19.95
CA ALA A 179 -1.75 -15.75 20.12
C ALA A 179 -1.84 -16.89 21.14
N ASN A 180 -0.89 -17.83 21.10
CA ASN A 180 -0.84 -18.95 22.04
C ASN A 180 -0.54 -18.52 23.49
N GLU A 181 0.17 -17.40 23.70
CA GLU A 181 0.40 -16.84 25.05
C GLU A 181 -0.90 -16.46 25.77
N PHE A 182 -1.97 -16.18 25.02
CA PHE A 182 -3.30 -15.92 25.58
C PHE A 182 -4.09 -17.19 25.90
N GLN A 183 -3.50 -18.39 25.83
CA GLN A 183 -4.15 -19.67 26.19
C GLN A 183 -5.64 -19.72 25.79
N PRO A 184 -5.96 -19.56 24.49
CA PRO A 184 -7.33 -19.44 24.05
C PRO A 184 -8.05 -20.79 24.13
N HIS A 185 -9.32 -20.77 24.51
CA HIS A 185 -10.19 -21.95 24.50
C HIS A 185 -10.53 -22.38 23.06
N ILE A 186 -10.63 -21.41 22.14
CA ILE A 186 -10.86 -21.65 20.72
C ILE A 186 -9.94 -20.75 19.92
N SER A 187 -9.30 -21.32 18.90
CA SER A 187 -8.51 -20.57 17.92
C SER A 187 -9.20 -20.59 16.56
N LEU A 188 -9.31 -19.41 15.94
CA LEU A 188 -10.05 -19.19 14.71
C LEU A 188 -9.15 -18.51 13.67
N VAL A 189 -9.28 -18.94 12.42
CA VAL A 189 -8.70 -18.28 11.25
C VAL A 189 -9.84 -17.88 10.32
N THR A 190 -10.10 -16.58 10.17
CA THR A 190 -11.37 -16.09 9.60
C THR A 190 -11.26 -15.28 8.32
N GLY A 191 -10.04 -15.07 7.82
CA GLY A 191 -9.78 -14.25 6.63
C GLY A 191 -8.77 -14.91 5.69
N ASP A 192 -8.21 -14.11 4.79
CA ASP A 192 -7.38 -14.64 3.70
C ASP A 192 -6.00 -15.09 4.18
N LEU A 193 -5.57 -16.28 3.73
CA LEU A 193 -4.26 -16.84 4.08
C LEU A 193 -3.14 -16.31 3.18
N ILE A 194 -3.46 -16.05 1.91
CA ILE A 194 -2.55 -15.66 0.84
C ILE A 194 -3.24 -14.63 -0.07
N SER A 195 -2.46 -13.83 -0.79
CA SER A 195 -3.00 -12.78 -1.68
C SER A 195 -3.07 -13.23 -3.13
N GLU A 196 -2.07 -14.00 -3.56
CA GLU A 196 -1.88 -14.43 -4.94
C GLU A 196 -1.67 -15.93 -5.03
N ARG A 197 -1.96 -16.51 -6.20
CA ARG A 197 -1.84 -17.97 -6.43
C ARG A 197 -0.41 -18.50 -6.30
N SER A 198 0.59 -17.63 -6.45
CA SER A 198 2.01 -17.95 -6.33
C SER A 198 2.53 -17.89 -4.89
N ASP A 199 1.72 -17.40 -3.94
CA ASP A 199 2.13 -17.25 -2.55
C ASP A 199 2.26 -18.62 -1.86
N PRO A 200 3.10 -18.75 -0.82
CA PRO A 200 3.46 -20.03 -0.24
C PRO A 200 2.39 -20.58 0.72
N LEU A 201 1.25 -21.01 0.18
CA LEU A 201 0.12 -21.54 0.97
C LEU A 201 0.52 -22.72 1.88
N ASP A 202 1.30 -23.67 1.36
CA ASP A 202 1.74 -24.84 2.15
C ASP A 202 2.58 -24.42 3.36
N ALA A 203 3.39 -23.37 3.22
CA ALA A 203 4.15 -22.82 4.34
C ALA A 203 3.23 -22.14 5.36
N CYS A 204 2.22 -21.40 4.89
CA CYS A 204 1.21 -20.77 5.74
C CYS A 204 0.46 -21.82 6.58
N LEU A 205 -0.04 -22.88 5.94
CA LEU A 205 -0.76 -23.97 6.61
C LEU A 205 0.15 -24.71 7.61
N ARG A 206 1.41 -24.98 7.23
CA ARG A 206 2.39 -25.59 8.12
C ARG A 206 2.62 -24.75 9.37
N LEU A 207 2.76 -23.43 9.24
CA LEU A 207 2.92 -22.56 10.41
C LEU A 207 1.67 -22.52 11.28
N LEU A 208 0.49 -22.41 10.66
CA LEU A 208 -0.80 -22.39 11.34
C LEU A 208 -1.09 -23.67 12.14
N SER A 209 -0.46 -24.81 11.80
CA SER A 209 -0.54 -26.02 12.62
C SER A 209 0.01 -25.84 14.05
N GLY A 210 0.82 -24.79 14.27
CA GLY A 210 1.31 -24.42 15.59
C GLY A 210 0.34 -23.57 16.43
N LEU A 211 -0.80 -23.13 15.86
CA LEU A 211 -1.83 -22.40 16.58
C LEU A 211 -2.61 -23.37 17.48
N ARG A 212 -2.69 -23.06 18.78
CA ARG A 212 -3.24 -23.96 19.79
C ARG A 212 -4.62 -23.51 20.25
N ALA A 213 -5.41 -24.45 20.71
CA ALA A 213 -6.59 -24.21 21.52
C ALA A 213 -6.46 -25.08 22.77
N GLU A 214 -6.53 -24.46 23.94
CA GLU A 214 -6.48 -25.13 25.24
C GLU A 214 -7.91 -25.12 25.82
N ALA A 215 -8.61 -26.23 25.62
CA ALA A 215 -9.92 -26.48 26.22
C ALA A 215 -9.78 -27.17 27.58
#